data_AF-G8B2L4-F1
#
_entry.id   AF-G8B2L4-F1
#
_cell.length_a   1.000
_cell.length_b   1.000
_cell.length_c   1.000
_cell.angle_alpha   90.00
_cell.angle_beta   90.00
_cell.angle_gamma   90.00
#
_symmetry.space_group_name_H-M   'P 1'
#
loop_
_entity.id
_entity.type
_entity.pdbx_description
1 polymer ?
#
loop_
_entity_poly.entity_id
_entity_poly.type
_entity_poly.pdbx_seq_one_letter_code
_entity_poly.pdbx_strand_id
1 'polypeptide(L)'
;LETNDVGIIILGHFEGIVEGDTVKRTGRIMEVPVGEAMIGRVVNSLGQPVDGMGEIHTTKTRPIESPAPGVMDRQSVFEPLQTGIKAIDALVPVGRGQRELVIGDRKTGKTSLGIDAIINQKGKDTICIYVAIGQKESTVRSQTEILKKHGAMDYTIIVTASASQPAPLLYIAPYAGLAMAEEFMYDGKHVLIIFDDLTKQAVAYRELSLLLRRPPGREAYPGDVFYLHSRMLERAAKLNDALGGGSITALPIVETQAGDISAYIPTNVISITDGQIFLESDLFYSGVRPAIAAGLSVSRVGGAAQIKAMK
;
A
#
# COMPACT_ATOMS: atom_id res chain seq x y z
N LEU A 1 10.46 -21.99 13.09
CA LEU A 1 10.82 -22.50 14.43
C LEU A 1 11.48 -23.83 14.18
N GLU A 2 12.80 -23.89 14.34
CA GLU A 2 13.51 -25.16 14.31
C GLU A 2 13.42 -25.79 15.69
N THR A 3 13.78 -27.07 15.81
CA THR A 3 13.59 -27.83 17.05
C THR A 3 14.39 -27.24 18.22
N ASN A 4 15.55 -26.63 17.93
CA ASN A 4 16.47 -26.10 18.93
C ASN A 4 16.66 -24.58 18.84
N ASP A 5 16.37 -23.98 17.68
CA ASP A 5 16.70 -22.60 17.39
C ASP A 5 15.51 -21.82 16.81
N VAL A 6 15.52 -20.50 17.04
CA VAL A 6 14.51 -19.58 16.53
C VAL A 6 15.19 -18.53 15.66
N GLY A 7 14.89 -18.54 14.36
CA GLY A 7 15.26 -17.43 13.48
C GLY A 7 14.43 -16.19 13.81
N ILE A 8 15.08 -15.13 14.29
CA ILE A 8 14.45 -13.85 14.63
C ILE A 8 14.89 -12.81 13.61
N ILE A 9 13.91 -12.13 13.00
CA ILE A 9 14.18 -11.02 12.09
C ILE A 9 14.27 -9.73 12.91
N ILE A 10 15.37 -9.00 12.77
CA ILE A 10 15.63 -7.76 13.52
C ILE A 10 14.95 -6.57 12.83
N LEU A 11 14.04 -5.90 13.53
CA LEU A 11 13.29 -4.74 13.03
C LEU A 11 13.97 -3.41 13.38
N GLY A 12 15.25 -3.24 13.00
CA GLY A 12 16.03 -2.05 13.34
C GLY A 12 17.53 -2.24 13.12
N HIS A 13 18.34 -1.43 13.82
CA HIS A 13 19.80 -1.55 13.79
C HIS A 13 20.24 -2.87 14.44
N PHE A 14 21.07 -3.63 13.73
CA PHE A 14 21.55 -4.94 14.16
C PHE A 14 23.01 -4.94 14.63
N GLU A 15 23.77 -3.86 14.40
CA GLU A 15 25.22 -3.79 14.66
C GLU A 15 25.61 -3.97 16.14
N GLY A 16 24.69 -3.69 17.06
CA GLY A 16 24.92 -3.83 18.50
C GLY A 16 24.59 -5.21 19.08
N ILE A 17 24.08 -6.14 18.28
CA ILE A 17 23.66 -7.47 18.76
C ILE A 17 24.85 -8.42 18.69
N VAL A 18 25.15 -9.09 19.79
CA VAL A 18 26.28 -10.03 19.92
C VAL A 18 25.84 -11.42 20.37
N GLU A 19 26.67 -12.42 20.09
CA GLU A 19 26.44 -13.78 20.54
C GLU A 19 26.38 -13.85 22.08
N GLY A 20 25.37 -14.54 22.61
CA GLY A 20 25.13 -14.65 24.05
C GLY A 20 24.17 -13.59 24.62
N ASP A 21 23.74 -12.61 23.81
CA ASP A 21 22.75 -11.62 24.25
C ASP A 21 21.43 -12.28 24.69
N THR A 22 20.89 -11.79 25.80
CA THR A 22 19.62 -12.29 26.33
C THR A 22 18.44 -11.62 25.63
N VAL A 23 17.69 -12.39 24.84
CA VAL A 23 16.45 -11.93 24.19
C VAL A 23 15.24 -12.25 25.06
N LYS A 24 14.29 -11.32 25.17
CA LYS A 24 13.03 -11.50 25.88
C LYS A 24 11.85 -11.44 24.92
N ARG A 25 10.87 -12.33 25.12
CA ARG A 25 9.60 -12.27 24.39
C ARG A 25 8.79 -11.08 24.86
N THR A 26 8.19 -10.35 23.94
CA THR A 26 7.28 -9.23 24.24
C THR A 26 5.92 -9.70 24.75
N GLY A 27 5.56 -10.98 24.54
CA GLY A 27 4.25 -11.53 24.87
C GLY A 27 3.10 -11.03 23.98
N ARG A 28 3.44 -10.25 22.95
CA ARG A 28 2.49 -9.62 22.03
C ARG A 28 2.77 -10.06 20.61
N ILE A 29 1.70 -10.21 19.83
CA ILE A 29 1.82 -10.35 18.37
C ILE A 29 2.23 -8.99 17.82
N MET A 30 2.93 -8.98 16.69
CA MET A 30 3.36 -7.75 16.02
C MET A 30 2.15 -6.85 15.72
N GLU A 31 2.12 -5.68 16.35
CA GLU A 31 1.05 -4.71 16.29
C GLU A 31 1.59 -3.29 16.07
N VAL A 32 0.77 -2.40 15.53
CA VAL A 32 1.08 -0.98 15.33
C VAL A 32 0.02 -0.09 15.97
N PRO A 33 0.37 1.13 16.42
CA PRO A 33 -0.60 2.14 16.84
C PRO A 33 -1.53 2.50 15.68
N VAL A 34 -2.82 2.72 15.99
CA VAL A 34 -3.86 3.09 15.03
C VAL A 34 -4.76 4.21 15.56
N GLY A 35 -5.65 4.74 14.70
CA GLY A 35 -6.69 5.70 15.07
C GLY A 35 -6.42 7.13 14.60
N GLU A 36 -7.37 8.03 14.91
CA GLU A 36 -7.40 9.43 14.45
C GLU A 36 -6.11 10.21 14.73
N ALA A 37 -5.42 9.92 15.85
CA ALA A 37 -4.16 10.58 16.22
C ALA A 37 -3.01 10.34 15.22
N MET A 38 -3.15 9.34 14.35
CA MET A 38 -2.19 9.04 13.28
C MET A 38 -2.37 9.97 12.06
N ILE A 39 -3.55 10.58 11.88
CA ILE A 39 -3.85 11.47 10.75
C ILE A 39 -2.96 12.71 10.81
N GLY A 40 -2.40 13.10 9.67
CA GLY A 40 -1.47 14.21 9.56
C GLY A 40 -0.03 13.87 9.92
N ARG A 41 0.24 12.64 10.35
CA ARG A 41 1.56 12.21 10.81
C ARG A 41 2.34 11.46 9.74
N VAL A 42 3.67 11.53 9.84
CA VAL A 42 4.59 10.65 9.12
C VAL A 42 5.19 9.67 10.12
N VAL A 43 4.99 8.38 9.89
CA VAL A 43 5.41 7.31 10.79
C VAL A 43 6.26 6.27 10.07
N ASN A 44 7.14 5.59 10.81
CA ASN A 44 7.86 4.43 10.29
C ASN A 44 6.97 3.18 10.25
N SER A 45 7.49 2.05 9.78
CA SER A 45 6.75 0.78 9.70
C SER A 45 6.34 0.17 11.05
N LEU A 46 6.84 0.71 12.16
CA LEU A 46 6.45 0.35 13.53
C LEU A 46 5.40 1.31 14.11
N GLY A 47 4.95 2.30 13.33
CA GLY A 47 4.02 3.34 13.75
C GLY A 47 4.64 4.42 14.65
N GLN A 48 5.97 4.52 14.72
CA GLN A 48 6.66 5.56 15.47
C GLN A 48 6.79 6.82 14.62
N PRO A 49 6.56 8.02 15.17
CA PRO A 49 6.65 9.27 14.41
C PRO A 49 8.07 9.58 13.96
N VAL A 50 8.21 9.99 12.70
CA VAL A 50 9.48 10.42 12.08
C VAL A 50 9.38 11.82 11.47
N ASP A 51 8.27 12.53 11.71
CA ASP A 51 8.00 13.90 11.24
C ASP A 51 8.58 15.00 12.15
N GLY A 52 9.08 14.65 13.34
CA GLY A 52 9.56 15.63 14.31
C GLY A 52 8.44 16.43 15.01
N MET A 53 7.17 16.01 14.89
CA MET A 53 6.01 16.68 15.49
C MET A 53 5.70 16.19 16.92
N GLY A 54 6.64 15.50 17.57
CA GLY A 54 6.47 14.91 18.90
C GLY A 54 5.86 13.51 18.86
N GLU A 55 5.53 12.97 20.03
CA GLU A 55 4.94 11.63 20.15
C GLU A 55 3.52 11.58 19.57
N ILE A 56 3.05 10.36 19.25
CA ILE A 56 1.66 10.11 18.89
C ILE A 56 0.97 9.47 20.09
N HIS A 57 -0.03 10.16 20.63
CA HIS A 57 -0.82 9.64 21.74
C HIS A 57 -2.06 8.90 21.22
N THR A 58 -1.93 7.59 21.02
CA THR A 58 -3.06 6.69 20.78
C THR A 58 -3.09 5.56 21.80
N THR A 59 -4.29 5.12 22.16
CA THR A 59 -4.54 4.01 23.09
C THR A 59 -4.87 2.70 22.38
N LYS A 60 -5.07 2.75 21.06
CA LYS A 60 -5.46 1.58 20.25
C LYS A 60 -4.26 1.07 19.45
N THR A 61 -4.18 -0.25 19.34
CA THR A 61 -3.24 -0.96 18.47
C THR A 61 -3.98 -1.99 17.64
N ARG A 62 -3.42 -2.35 16.48
CA ARG A 62 -3.89 -3.48 15.67
C ARG A 62 -2.74 -4.37 15.25
N PRO A 63 -2.93 -5.70 15.20
CA PRO A 63 -1.98 -6.61 14.59
C PRO A 63 -1.70 -6.23 13.13
N ILE A 64 -0.43 -6.25 12.71
CA ILE A 64 -0.10 -5.97 11.30
C ILE A 64 -0.53 -7.13 10.38
N GLU A 65 -0.62 -8.34 10.93
CA GLU A 65 -1.18 -9.50 10.26
C GLU A 65 -2.58 -9.78 10.82
N SER A 66 -3.59 -9.43 10.04
CA SER A 66 -5.00 -9.72 10.30
C SER A 66 -5.59 -10.50 9.12
N PRO A 67 -6.60 -11.35 9.36
CA PRO A 67 -7.31 -12.02 8.29
C PRO A 67 -8.08 -10.99 7.44
N ALA A 68 -8.14 -11.23 6.13
CA ALA A 68 -9.00 -10.46 5.24
C ALA A 68 -10.49 -10.68 5.56
N PRO A 69 -11.38 -9.70 5.30
CA PRO A 69 -12.81 -9.89 5.41
C PRO A 69 -13.29 -11.07 4.55
N GLY A 70 -14.14 -11.93 5.12
CA GLY A 70 -14.70 -13.08 4.42
C GLY A 70 -15.67 -12.67 3.32
N VAL A 71 -16.09 -13.61 2.47
CA VAL A 71 -17.01 -13.33 1.35
C VAL A 71 -18.34 -12.75 1.85
N MET A 72 -18.87 -13.26 2.96
CA MET A 72 -20.14 -12.79 3.55
C MET A 72 -20.01 -11.42 4.23
N ASP A 73 -18.79 -11.02 4.60
CA ASP A 73 -18.50 -9.75 5.26
C ASP A 73 -18.39 -8.59 4.25
N ARG A 74 -18.30 -8.91 2.96
CA ARG A 74 -18.15 -7.94 1.88
C ARG A 74 -19.48 -7.58 1.26
N GLN A 75 -19.51 -6.43 0.60
CA GLN A 75 -20.55 -6.05 -0.34
C GLN A 75 -19.95 -5.62 -1.68
N SER A 76 -20.78 -5.58 -2.73
CA SER A 76 -20.34 -5.15 -4.05
C SER A 76 -19.82 -3.71 -4.02
N VAL A 77 -18.81 -3.44 -4.86
CA VAL A 77 -18.33 -2.07 -5.08
C VAL A 77 -19.32 -1.35 -6.00
N PHE A 78 -20.03 -0.37 -5.44
CA PHE A 78 -21.06 0.41 -6.16
C PHE A 78 -20.86 1.93 -6.06
N GLU A 79 -19.90 2.39 -5.27
CA GLU A 79 -19.64 3.81 -5.05
C GLU A 79 -18.32 4.21 -5.72
N PRO A 80 -18.29 5.32 -6.46
CA PRO A 80 -17.05 5.81 -7.08
C PRO A 80 -16.05 6.30 -6.02
N LEU A 81 -14.78 5.97 -6.21
CA LEU A 81 -13.66 6.73 -5.66
C LEU A 81 -13.08 7.60 -6.77
N GLN A 82 -13.46 8.88 -6.76
CA GLN A 82 -13.03 9.82 -7.78
C GLN A 82 -11.54 10.11 -7.63
N THR A 83 -10.75 9.86 -8.67
CA THR A 83 -9.31 10.19 -8.70
C THR A 83 -9.07 11.64 -9.09
N GLY A 84 -10.01 12.27 -9.80
CA GLY A 84 -9.87 13.64 -10.34
C GLY A 84 -9.13 13.67 -11.67
N ILE A 85 -8.70 12.49 -12.13
CA ILE A 85 -7.99 12.31 -13.39
C ILE A 85 -9.01 11.81 -14.40
N LYS A 86 -9.41 12.70 -15.31
CA LYS A 86 -10.47 12.44 -16.31
C LYS A 86 -10.29 11.11 -17.05
N ALA A 87 -9.07 10.80 -17.46
CA ALA A 87 -8.77 9.56 -18.18
C ALA A 87 -9.00 8.30 -17.33
N ILE A 88 -8.73 8.35 -16.02
CA ILE A 88 -9.00 7.23 -15.11
C ILE A 88 -10.50 7.17 -14.81
N ASP A 89 -11.09 8.27 -14.34
CA ASP A 89 -12.49 8.28 -13.89
C ASP A 89 -13.48 7.94 -15.04
N ALA A 90 -13.10 8.19 -16.29
CA ALA A 90 -13.89 7.84 -17.47
C ALA A 90 -13.58 6.43 -18.03
N LEU A 91 -12.31 6.06 -18.21
CA LEU A 91 -11.93 4.82 -18.92
C LEU A 91 -11.73 3.63 -17.98
N VAL A 92 -11.19 3.88 -16.79
CA VAL A 92 -10.74 2.85 -15.84
C VAL A 92 -11.19 3.27 -14.43
N PRO A 93 -12.52 3.36 -14.20
CA PRO A 93 -13.04 3.91 -12.96
C PRO A 93 -12.64 3.05 -11.75
N VAL A 94 -12.35 3.73 -10.64
CA VAL A 94 -11.99 3.12 -9.35
C VAL A 94 -13.15 3.30 -8.38
N GLY A 95 -13.56 2.23 -7.71
CA GLY A 95 -14.61 2.26 -6.69
C GLY A 95 -14.12 2.16 -5.25
N ARG A 96 -14.99 2.54 -4.31
CA ARG A 96 -14.76 2.38 -2.87
C ARG A 96 -14.72 0.89 -2.49
N GLY A 97 -13.56 0.40 -2.05
CA GLY A 97 -13.30 -1.01 -1.79
C GLY A 97 -12.63 -1.79 -2.94
N GLN A 98 -12.32 -1.13 -4.06
CA GLN A 98 -11.64 -1.74 -5.21
C GLN A 98 -10.12 -1.74 -5.03
N ARG A 99 -9.44 -2.69 -5.68
CA ARG A 99 -7.99 -2.76 -5.77
C ARG A 99 -7.56 -2.51 -7.20
N GLU A 100 -7.02 -1.33 -7.49
CA GLU A 100 -6.65 -0.93 -8.85
C GLU A 100 -5.13 -0.74 -8.96
N LEU A 101 -4.46 -1.64 -9.68
CA LEU A 101 -3.01 -1.59 -9.84
C LEU A 101 -2.58 -0.38 -10.67
N VAL A 102 -1.58 0.37 -10.22
CA VAL A 102 -0.88 1.37 -11.04
C VAL A 102 0.47 0.79 -11.45
N ILE A 103 0.62 0.45 -12.72
CA ILE A 103 1.79 -0.26 -13.23
C ILE A 103 2.43 0.51 -14.37
N GLY A 104 3.76 0.49 -14.42
CA GLY A 104 4.50 1.07 -15.54
C GLY A 104 5.96 1.32 -15.18
N ASP A 105 6.69 1.84 -16.15
CA ASP A 105 8.13 2.04 -16.03
C ASP A 105 8.49 3.18 -15.07
N ARG A 106 9.77 3.24 -14.74
CA ARG A 106 10.32 4.31 -13.91
C ARG A 106 10.02 5.68 -14.54
N LYS A 107 9.58 6.64 -13.72
CA LYS A 107 9.29 8.04 -14.12
C LYS A 107 8.12 8.25 -15.11
N THR A 108 7.16 7.32 -15.18
CA THR A 108 5.94 7.49 -16.02
C THR A 108 4.77 8.23 -15.34
N GLY A 109 4.92 8.66 -14.08
CA GLY A 109 3.90 9.42 -13.35
C GLY A 109 3.08 8.61 -12.32
N LYS A 110 3.49 7.37 -12.00
CA LYS A 110 2.80 6.48 -11.04
C LYS A 110 2.53 7.13 -9.67
N THR A 111 3.57 7.69 -9.04
CA THR A 111 3.44 8.37 -7.74
C THR A 111 2.57 9.62 -7.86
N SER A 112 2.72 10.40 -8.93
CA SER A 112 1.92 11.61 -9.16
C SER A 112 0.43 11.29 -9.24
N LEU A 113 0.06 10.23 -9.96
CA LEU A 113 -1.32 9.74 -10.03
C LEU A 113 -1.88 9.46 -8.63
N GLY A 114 -1.11 8.75 -7.80
CA GLY A 114 -1.53 8.45 -6.43
C GLY A 114 -1.70 9.71 -5.55
N ILE A 115 -0.73 10.62 -5.61
CA ILE A 115 -0.76 11.88 -4.85
C ILE A 115 -1.93 12.76 -5.30
N ASP A 116 -2.20 12.85 -6.61
CA ASP A 116 -3.34 13.57 -7.16
C ASP A 116 -4.67 12.96 -6.69
N ALA A 117 -4.76 11.62 -6.64
CA ALA A 117 -5.92 10.92 -6.11
C ALA A 117 -6.18 11.26 -4.63
N ILE A 118 -5.12 11.35 -3.81
CA ILE A 118 -5.21 11.80 -2.40
C ILE A 118 -5.68 13.25 -2.31
N ILE A 119 -5.09 14.16 -3.10
CA ILE A 119 -5.48 15.58 -3.11
C ILE A 119 -6.96 15.73 -3.49
N ASN A 120 -7.43 14.93 -4.43
CA ASN A 120 -8.82 14.95 -4.87
C ASN A 120 -9.80 14.40 -3.81
N GLN A 121 -9.34 13.79 -2.72
CA GLN A 121 -10.21 13.35 -1.62
C GLN A 121 -10.63 14.48 -0.66
N LYS A 122 -10.11 15.70 -0.84
CA LYS A 122 -10.48 16.85 -0.01
C LYS A 122 -12.00 17.06 -0.02
N GLY A 123 -12.61 17.02 1.16
CA GLY A 123 -14.06 17.19 1.34
C GLY A 123 -14.92 15.99 0.95
N LYS A 124 -14.35 14.79 0.76
CA LYS A 124 -15.07 13.57 0.35
C LYS A 124 -15.26 12.52 1.46
N ASP A 125 -14.91 12.87 2.70
CA ASP A 125 -14.93 11.97 3.87
C ASP A 125 -14.19 10.64 3.59
N THR A 126 -13.02 10.75 2.96
CA THR A 126 -12.12 9.62 2.69
C THR A 126 -10.80 9.90 3.41
N ILE A 127 -10.38 8.97 4.27
CA ILE A 127 -9.06 8.99 4.91
C ILE A 127 -8.04 8.43 3.92
N CYS A 128 -6.86 9.01 3.86
CA CYS A 128 -5.82 8.61 2.91
C CYS A 128 -4.61 8.04 3.65
N ILE A 129 -3.98 7.03 3.07
CA ILE A 129 -2.74 6.45 3.58
C ILE A 129 -1.76 6.29 2.42
N TYR A 130 -0.61 6.96 2.51
CA TYR A 130 0.48 6.82 1.54
C TYR A 130 1.62 6.00 2.15
N VAL A 131 1.83 4.79 1.65
CA VAL A 131 2.88 3.88 2.11
C VAL A 131 4.07 3.95 1.16
N ALA A 132 5.13 4.65 1.58
CA ALA A 132 6.38 4.80 0.84
C ALA A 132 7.38 3.68 1.23
N ILE A 133 7.61 2.74 0.32
CA ILE A 133 8.43 1.54 0.51
C ILE A 133 9.72 1.70 -0.28
N GLY A 134 10.87 1.69 0.40
CA GLY A 134 12.19 1.84 -0.22
C GLY A 134 12.35 3.13 -1.03
N GLN A 135 11.57 4.18 -0.70
CA GLN A 135 11.71 5.50 -1.33
C GLN A 135 12.84 6.29 -0.66
N LYS A 136 13.38 7.26 -1.38
CA LYS A 136 14.31 8.23 -0.79
C LYS A 136 13.55 9.14 0.16
N GLU A 137 14.14 9.44 1.31
CA GLU A 137 13.54 10.36 2.29
C GLU A 137 13.24 11.74 1.70
N SER A 138 14.10 12.24 0.81
CA SER A 138 13.86 13.49 0.08
C SER A 138 12.63 13.43 -0.83
N THR A 139 12.34 12.27 -1.44
CA THR A 139 11.12 12.05 -2.21
C THR A 139 9.90 12.07 -1.31
N VAL A 140 9.93 11.34 -0.19
CA VAL A 140 8.82 11.31 0.79
C VAL A 140 8.55 12.70 1.34
N ARG A 141 9.60 13.46 1.68
CA ARG A 141 9.49 14.85 2.13
C ARG A 141 8.84 15.73 1.07
N SER A 142 9.26 15.61 -0.20
CA SER A 142 8.65 16.35 -1.31
C SER A 142 7.15 16.07 -1.44
N GLN A 143 6.74 14.79 -1.36
CA GLN A 143 5.31 14.44 -1.39
C GLN A 143 4.55 14.96 -0.17
N THR A 144 5.16 14.88 1.01
CA THR A 144 4.57 15.43 2.26
C THR A 144 4.29 16.93 2.11
N GLU A 145 5.24 17.70 1.58
CA GLU A 145 5.07 19.14 1.37
C GLU A 145 4.03 19.45 0.30
N ILE A 146 3.93 18.65 -0.77
CA ILE A 146 2.86 18.77 -1.77
C ILE A 146 1.49 18.54 -1.12
N LEU A 147 1.36 17.50 -0.29
CA LEU A 147 0.12 17.19 0.42
C LEU A 147 -0.24 18.31 1.42
N LYS A 148 0.72 18.83 2.19
CA LYS A 148 0.50 19.98 3.08
C LYS A 148 0.03 21.21 2.32
N LYS A 149 0.67 21.53 1.19
CA LYS A 149 0.31 22.70 0.35
C LYS A 149 -1.14 22.66 -0.12
N HIS A 150 -1.69 21.47 -0.37
CA HIS A 150 -3.08 21.31 -0.79
C HIS A 150 -4.06 21.11 0.38
N GLY A 151 -3.56 21.08 1.63
CA GLY A 151 -4.36 20.75 2.82
C GLY A 151 -4.81 19.29 2.84
N ALA A 152 -4.04 18.40 2.21
CA ALA A 152 -4.34 16.98 2.13
C ALA A 152 -3.78 16.18 3.32
N MET A 153 -2.80 16.73 4.05
CA MET A 153 -2.30 16.09 5.27
C MET A 153 -3.38 16.02 6.38
N ASP A 154 -4.37 16.91 6.37
CA ASP A 154 -5.47 16.93 7.36
C ASP A 154 -6.30 15.64 7.39
N TYR A 155 -6.18 14.79 6.36
CA TYR A 155 -6.84 13.49 6.27
C TYR A 155 -5.89 12.39 5.77
N THR A 156 -4.57 12.61 5.79
CA THR A 156 -3.59 11.64 5.27
C THR A 156 -2.60 11.17 6.33
N ILE A 157 -2.36 9.87 6.39
CA ILE A 157 -1.24 9.24 7.12
C ILE A 157 -0.15 8.89 6.11
N ILE A 158 1.11 9.17 6.43
CA ILE A 158 2.24 8.68 5.62
C ILE A 158 3.00 7.62 6.42
N VAL A 159 3.07 6.41 5.87
CA VAL A 159 3.93 5.34 6.39
C VAL A 159 5.18 5.28 5.53
N THR A 160 6.36 5.36 6.13
CA THR A 160 7.62 5.35 5.39
C THR A 160 8.60 4.29 5.90
N ALA A 161 9.14 3.52 4.95
CA ALA A 161 10.32 2.69 5.12
C ALA A 161 11.34 3.10 4.07
N SER A 162 12.33 3.92 4.46
CA SER A 162 13.28 4.47 3.50
C SER A 162 14.24 3.39 2.98
N ALA A 163 14.86 3.64 1.83
CA ALA A 163 15.81 2.70 1.23
C ALA A 163 17.08 2.44 2.09
N SER A 164 17.34 3.28 3.10
CA SER A 164 18.43 3.11 4.06
C SER A 164 18.06 2.22 5.25
N GLN A 165 16.78 1.90 5.42
CA GLN A 165 16.32 1.02 6.49
C GLN A 165 16.52 -0.46 6.14
N PRO A 166 16.64 -1.33 7.15
CA PRO A 166 16.82 -2.76 6.92
C PRO A 166 15.58 -3.35 6.24
N ALA A 167 15.78 -4.36 5.38
CA ALA A 167 14.75 -5.05 4.61
C ALA A 167 13.48 -5.45 5.39
N PRO A 168 13.53 -5.88 6.67
CA PRO A 168 12.34 -6.17 7.46
C PRO A 168 11.36 -5.00 7.59
N LEU A 169 11.85 -3.77 7.70
CA LEU A 169 10.99 -2.58 7.82
C LEU A 169 10.29 -2.26 6.49
N LEU A 170 10.97 -2.45 5.35
CA LEU A 170 10.37 -2.31 4.02
C LEU A 170 9.31 -3.39 3.79
N TYR A 171 9.58 -4.61 4.24
CA TYR A 171 8.66 -5.75 4.14
C TYR A 171 7.34 -5.51 4.88
N ILE A 172 7.39 -5.02 6.14
CA ILE A 172 6.19 -4.83 6.96
C ILE A 172 5.44 -3.51 6.70
N ALA A 173 6.03 -2.53 6.02
CA ALA A 173 5.41 -1.21 5.84
C ALA A 173 4.00 -1.25 5.23
N PRO A 174 3.72 -2.06 4.18
CA PRO A 174 2.36 -2.20 3.64
C PRO A 174 1.37 -2.81 4.63
N TYR A 175 1.81 -3.76 5.45
CA TYR A 175 0.99 -4.39 6.49
C TYR A 175 0.64 -3.41 7.61
N ALA A 176 1.59 -2.57 8.02
CA ALA A 176 1.36 -1.50 8.97
C ALA A 176 0.36 -0.47 8.44
N GLY A 177 0.53 -0.03 7.19
CA GLY A 177 -0.43 0.87 6.53
C GLY A 177 -1.84 0.28 6.44
N LEU A 178 -1.96 -1.01 6.11
CA LEU A 178 -3.25 -1.70 6.12
C LEU A 178 -3.86 -1.84 7.50
N ALA A 179 -3.07 -2.13 8.54
CA ALA A 179 -3.60 -2.17 9.90
C ALA A 179 -4.16 -0.80 10.32
N MET A 180 -3.48 0.29 9.96
CA MET A 180 -4.01 1.65 10.16
C MET A 180 -5.28 1.90 9.35
N ALA A 181 -5.34 1.44 8.09
CA ALA A 181 -6.52 1.54 7.24
C ALA A 181 -7.74 0.78 7.81
N GLU A 182 -7.50 -0.42 8.32
CA GLU A 182 -8.54 -1.30 8.85
C GLU A 182 -9.23 -0.71 10.07
N GLU A 183 -8.52 0.03 10.92
CA GLU A 183 -9.14 0.71 12.05
C GLU A 183 -10.29 1.61 11.58
N PHE A 184 -10.03 2.44 10.57
CA PHE A 184 -11.04 3.33 10.00
C PHE A 184 -12.11 2.56 9.21
N MET A 185 -11.73 1.51 8.47
CA MET A 185 -12.68 0.69 7.71
C MET A 185 -13.73 0.05 8.63
N TYR A 186 -13.29 -0.53 9.76
CA TYR A 186 -14.19 -1.16 10.72
C TYR A 186 -14.96 -0.15 11.57
N ASP A 187 -14.50 1.10 11.66
CA ASP A 187 -15.26 2.23 12.20
C ASP A 187 -16.27 2.81 11.17
N GLY A 188 -16.48 2.14 10.03
CA GLY A 188 -17.46 2.53 8.99
C GLY A 188 -16.98 3.64 8.06
N LYS A 189 -15.69 4.02 8.11
CA LYS A 189 -15.11 5.06 7.25
C LYS A 189 -14.61 4.49 5.93
N HIS A 190 -14.38 5.39 4.98
CA HIS A 190 -13.78 5.07 3.69
C HIS A 190 -12.31 5.48 3.69
N VAL A 191 -11.46 4.59 3.18
CA VAL A 191 -10.01 4.78 3.14
C VAL A 191 -9.49 4.57 1.72
N LEU A 192 -8.59 5.45 1.28
CA LEU A 192 -7.74 5.27 0.11
C LEU A 192 -6.32 4.96 0.58
N ILE A 193 -5.79 3.79 0.22
CA ILE A 193 -4.40 3.41 0.51
C ILE A 193 -3.59 3.27 -0.77
N ILE A 194 -2.38 3.83 -0.76
CA ILE A 194 -1.44 3.80 -1.88
C ILE A 194 -0.15 3.12 -1.43
N PHE A 195 0.32 2.14 -2.20
CA PHE A 195 1.57 1.44 -1.91
C PHE A 195 2.63 1.78 -2.96
N ASP A 196 3.70 2.49 -2.57
CA ASP A 196 4.73 3.02 -3.48
C ASP A 196 6.15 2.54 -3.07
N ASP A 197 6.62 1.37 -3.50
CA ASP A 197 5.97 0.43 -4.42
C ASP A 197 6.09 -1.03 -3.94
N LEU A 198 5.20 -1.90 -4.42
CA LEU A 198 5.18 -3.31 -4.04
C LEU A 198 6.33 -4.11 -4.65
N THR A 199 6.94 -3.62 -5.73
CA THR A 199 8.16 -4.23 -6.28
C THR A 199 9.28 -4.21 -5.24
N LYS A 200 9.49 -3.08 -4.55
CA LYS A 200 10.48 -2.96 -3.46
C LYS A 200 10.12 -3.79 -2.24
N GLN A 201 8.84 -3.94 -1.90
CA GLN A 201 8.42 -4.87 -0.84
C GLN A 201 8.80 -6.31 -1.20
N ALA A 202 8.54 -6.74 -2.43
CA ALA A 202 8.88 -8.09 -2.90
C ALA A 202 10.39 -8.32 -2.84
N VAL A 203 11.19 -7.33 -3.27
CA VAL A 203 12.66 -7.40 -3.20
C VAL A 203 13.14 -7.53 -1.75
N ALA A 204 12.55 -6.77 -0.82
CA ALA A 204 12.85 -6.90 0.60
C ALA A 204 12.49 -8.31 1.12
N TYR A 205 11.33 -8.85 0.74
CA TYR A 205 10.94 -10.21 1.14
C TYR A 205 11.86 -11.29 0.58
N ARG A 206 12.33 -11.10 -0.65
CA ARG A 206 13.34 -11.97 -1.27
C ARG A 206 14.63 -11.97 -0.47
N GLU A 207 15.14 -10.80 -0.11
CA GLU A 207 16.35 -10.67 0.72
C GLU A 207 16.20 -11.42 2.04
N LEU A 208 15.08 -11.21 2.75
CA LEU A 208 14.79 -11.91 4.01
C LEU A 208 14.75 -13.42 3.83
N SER A 209 14.08 -13.89 2.77
CA SER A 209 13.95 -15.32 2.51
C SER A 209 15.28 -15.99 2.21
N LEU A 210 16.15 -15.32 1.46
CA LEU A 210 17.50 -15.81 1.15
C LEU A 210 18.41 -15.83 2.38
N LEU A 211 18.34 -14.80 3.24
CA LEU A 211 19.08 -14.77 4.51
C LEU A 211 18.63 -15.89 5.46
N LEU A 212 17.32 -16.20 5.45
CA LEU A 212 16.74 -17.33 6.17
C LEU A 212 16.97 -18.68 5.46
N ARG A 213 17.78 -18.71 4.39
CA ARG A 213 18.13 -19.91 3.61
C ARG A 213 16.91 -20.69 3.11
N ARG A 214 15.79 -20.00 2.84
CA ARG A 214 14.63 -20.61 2.21
C ARG A 214 14.93 -20.89 0.73
N PRO A 215 14.48 -22.03 0.18
CA PRO A 215 14.65 -22.32 -1.25
C PRO A 215 14.02 -21.22 -2.14
N PRO A 216 14.79 -20.62 -3.06
CA PRO A 216 14.27 -19.63 -3.99
C PRO A 216 13.58 -20.27 -5.21
N GLY A 217 12.68 -19.51 -5.83
CA GLY A 217 12.01 -19.84 -7.08
C GLY A 217 12.41 -18.90 -8.23
N ARG A 218 11.44 -18.55 -9.08
CA ARG A 218 11.65 -17.65 -10.24
C ARG A 218 12.17 -16.30 -9.80
N GLU A 219 13.19 -15.77 -10.49
CA GLU A 219 13.86 -14.50 -10.18
C GLU A 219 14.36 -14.41 -8.71
N ALA A 220 14.67 -15.58 -8.14
CA ALA A 220 15.08 -15.81 -6.76
C ALA A 220 14.04 -15.44 -5.67
N TYR A 221 12.80 -15.11 -6.03
CA TYR A 221 11.74 -14.88 -5.03
C TYR A 221 11.33 -16.18 -4.35
N PRO A 222 10.92 -16.15 -3.07
CA PRO A 222 10.40 -17.32 -2.39
C PRO A 222 9.06 -17.77 -3.01
N GLY A 223 8.74 -19.05 -2.90
CA GLY A 223 7.53 -19.64 -3.51
C GLY A 223 6.21 -19.05 -3.01
N ASP A 224 6.21 -18.40 -1.85
CA ASP A 224 5.04 -17.76 -1.23
C ASP A 224 4.97 -16.25 -1.47
N VAL A 225 5.77 -15.68 -2.38
CA VAL A 225 5.69 -14.24 -2.73
C VAL A 225 4.32 -13.85 -3.31
N PHE A 226 3.63 -14.77 -3.96
CA PHE A 226 2.24 -14.55 -4.39
C PHE A 226 1.32 -14.40 -3.16
N TYR A 227 1.44 -15.32 -2.20
CA TYR A 227 0.65 -15.32 -0.97
C TYR A 227 0.90 -14.04 -0.15
N LEU A 228 2.12 -13.50 -0.19
CA LEU A 228 2.46 -12.22 0.41
C LEU A 228 1.53 -11.09 -0.05
N HIS A 229 1.44 -10.87 -1.35
CA HIS A 229 0.63 -9.78 -1.88
C HIS A 229 -0.86 -10.11 -1.85
N SER A 230 -1.26 -11.38 -2.03
CA SER A 230 -2.67 -11.74 -2.04
C SER A 230 -3.31 -11.59 -0.66
N ARG A 231 -2.69 -12.14 0.40
CA ARG A 231 -3.21 -11.99 1.78
C ARG A 231 -3.27 -10.53 2.22
N MET A 232 -2.39 -9.70 1.67
CA MET A 232 -2.31 -8.27 1.96
C MET A 232 -3.40 -7.49 1.22
N LEU A 233 -3.46 -7.60 -0.11
CA LEU A 233 -4.41 -6.84 -0.94
C LEU A 233 -5.86 -7.32 -0.75
N GLU A 234 -6.10 -8.58 -0.40
CA GLU A 234 -7.44 -9.08 -0.06
C GLU A 234 -8.04 -8.45 1.21
N ARG A 235 -7.23 -7.79 2.05
CA ARG A 235 -7.73 -7.02 3.20
C ARG A 235 -8.43 -5.73 2.76
N ALA A 236 -8.14 -5.24 1.56
CA ALA A 236 -8.82 -4.09 0.99
C ALA A 236 -10.14 -4.52 0.34
N ALA A 237 -11.27 -4.11 0.93
CA ALA A 237 -12.60 -4.46 0.46
C ALA A 237 -13.62 -3.37 0.86
N LYS A 238 -14.87 -3.51 0.40
CA LYS A 238 -16.03 -2.78 0.94
C LYS A 238 -16.81 -3.73 1.86
N LEU A 239 -16.92 -3.38 3.13
CA LEU A 239 -17.65 -4.16 4.13
C LEU A 239 -19.15 -4.01 3.94
N ASN A 240 -19.93 -5.03 4.30
CA ASN A 240 -21.38 -4.97 4.32
C ASN A 240 -21.90 -4.00 5.40
N ASP A 241 -23.20 -3.69 5.35
CA ASP A 241 -23.82 -2.73 6.28
C ASP A 241 -23.81 -3.23 7.74
N ALA A 242 -23.81 -4.55 7.97
CA ALA A 242 -23.74 -5.14 9.31
C ALA A 242 -22.37 -4.90 9.98
N LEU A 243 -21.32 -4.69 9.20
CA LEU A 243 -19.98 -4.32 9.64
C LEU A 243 -19.68 -2.82 9.44
N GLY A 244 -20.71 -1.99 9.27
CA GLY A 244 -20.61 -0.54 9.21
C GLY A 244 -20.40 0.05 7.81
N GLY A 245 -20.33 -0.76 6.75
CA GLY A 245 -20.31 -0.26 5.36
C GLY A 245 -19.00 0.40 4.90
N GLY A 246 -17.98 0.45 5.77
CA GLY A 246 -16.69 1.06 5.50
C GLY A 246 -15.92 0.37 4.38
N SER A 247 -14.87 1.01 3.86
CA SER A 247 -14.12 0.45 2.74
C SER A 247 -12.65 0.84 2.73
N ILE A 248 -11.79 -0.03 2.21
CA ILE A 248 -10.42 0.30 1.82
C ILE A 248 -10.30 0.14 0.30
N THR A 249 -10.07 1.23 -0.40
CA THR A 249 -9.65 1.23 -1.81
C THR A 249 -8.13 1.22 -1.88
N ALA A 250 -7.55 0.26 -2.59
CA ALA A 250 -6.11 0.12 -2.71
C ALA A 250 -5.63 0.51 -4.12
N LEU A 251 -4.61 1.37 -4.17
CA LEU A 251 -3.83 1.68 -5.37
C LEU A 251 -2.39 1.17 -5.20
N PRO A 252 -2.13 -0.14 -5.37
CA PRO A 252 -0.77 -0.64 -5.36
C PRO A 252 0.00 -0.13 -6.58
N ILE A 253 1.23 0.32 -6.37
CA ILE A 253 2.16 0.68 -7.45
C ILE A 253 3.13 -0.47 -7.67
N VAL A 254 3.34 -0.83 -8.94
CA VAL A 254 4.38 -1.78 -9.37
C VAL A 254 5.22 -1.12 -10.45
N GLU A 255 6.54 -1.14 -10.27
CA GLU A 255 7.49 -0.72 -11.29
C GLU A 255 7.85 -1.90 -12.21
N THR A 256 7.68 -1.70 -13.51
CA THR A 256 8.18 -2.60 -14.56
C THR A 256 9.59 -2.23 -14.99
N GLN A 257 10.28 -3.17 -15.62
CA GLN A 257 11.57 -2.93 -16.27
C GLN A 257 11.37 -2.94 -17.77
N ALA A 258 11.56 -1.80 -18.43
CA ALA A 258 11.42 -1.65 -19.89
C ALA A 258 10.08 -2.17 -20.44
N GLY A 259 8.99 -1.91 -19.72
CA GLY A 259 7.63 -2.30 -20.10
C GLY A 259 7.32 -3.78 -19.93
N ASP A 260 8.23 -4.59 -19.35
CA ASP A 260 8.01 -6.02 -19.21
C ASP A 260 6.96 -6.33 -18.13
N ILE A 261 5.73 -6.58 -18.58
CA ILE A 261 4.60 -7.02 -17.75
C ILE A 261 4.62 -8.53 -17.47
N SER A 262 5.46 -9.29 -18.17
CA SER A 262 5.59 -10.74 -18.02
C SER A 262 6.56 -11.16 -16.90
N ALA A 263 7.24 -10.17 -16.32
CA ALA A 263 8.05 -10.34 -15.11
C ALA A 263 7.19 -10.87 -13.95
N TYR A 264 7.84 -11.59 -13.03
CA TYR A 264 7.13 -12.41 -12.06
C TYR A 264 6.22 -11.61 -11.11
N ILE A 265 6.72 -10.49 -10.57
CA ILE A 265 5.95 -9.64 -9.64
C ILE A 265 4.79 -8.91 -10.33
N PRO A 266 4.98 -8.22 -11.48
CA PRO A 266 3.88 -7.67 -12.25
C PRO A 266 2.76 -8.68 -12.54
N THR A 267 3.10 -9.86 -13.04
CA THR A 267 2.13 -10.92 -13.36
C THR A 267 1.31 -11.32 -12.13
N ASN A 268 1.96 -11.51 -10.99
CA ASN A 268 1.30 -11.85 -9.74
C ASN A 268 0.31 -10.76 -9.32
N VAL A 269 0.74 -9.49 -9.28
CA VAL A 269 -0.12 -8.41 -8.77
C VAL A 269 -1.29 -8.13 -9.71
N ILE A 270 -1.10 -8.19 -11.04
CA ILE A 270 -2.19 -8.08 -12.03
C ILE A 270 -3.29 -9.12 -11.80
N SER A 271 -2.91 -10.33 -11.37
CA SER A 271 -3.87 -11.42 -11.09
C SER A 271 -4.58 -11.29 -9.74
N ILE A 272 -4.06 -10.46 -8.83
CA ILE A 272 -4.62 -10.23 -7.49
C ILE A 272 -5.56 -9.03 -7.49
N THR A 273 -5.21 -7.96 -8.20
CA THR A 273 -5.99 -6.72 -8.23
C THR A 273 -7.24 -6.86 -9.09
N ASP A 274 -8.23 -6.00 -8.85
CA ASP A 274 -9.49 -5.96 -9.60
C ASP A 274 -9.34 -5.24 -10.95
N GLY A 275 -8.23 -4.54 -11.16
CA GLY A 275 -7.90 -3.94 -12.43
C GLY A 275 -6.47 -3.44 -12.46
N GLN A 276 -6.12 -2.77 -13.55
CA GLN A 276 -4.85 -2.10 -13.72
C GLN A 276 -4.96 -0.84 -14.57
N ILE A 277 -4.19 0.17 -14.19
CA ILE A 277 -3.90 1.40 -14.91
C ILE A 277 -2.45 1.28 -15.38
N PHE A 278 -2.27 1.10 -16.69
CA PHE A 278 -0.97 0.92 -17.31
C PHE A 278 -0.42 2.25 -17.83
N LEU A 279 0.75 2.65 -17.34
CA LEU A 279 1.42 3.88 -17.76
C LEU A 279 2.61 3.58 -18.68
N GLU A 280 2.52 4.04 -19.94
CA GLU A 280 3.55 3.81 -20.96
C GLU A 280 4.56 4.95 -21.04
N SER A 281 5.84 4.57 -21.17
CA SER A 281 6.93 5.51 -21.40
C SER A 281 6.77 6.29 -22.70
N ASP A 282 6.35 5.63 -23.79
CA ASP A 282 6.22 6.26 -25.11
C ASP A 282 5.10 7.30 -25.15
N LEU A 283 3.97 7.03 -24.48
CA LEU A 283 2.90 8.01 -24.28
C LEU A 283 3.41 9.21 -23.47
N PHE A 284 4.20 8.96 -22.42
CA PHE A 284 4.75 10.02 -21.59
C PHE A 284 5.71 10.93 -22.36
N TYR A 285 6.57 10.35 -23.19
CA TYR A 285 7.56 11.07 -24.00
C TYR A 285 6.94 11.80 -25.20
N SER A 286 5.83 11.29 -25.75
CA SER A 286 5.05 11.96 -26.79
C SER A 286 4.15 13.10 -26.27
N GLY A 287 4.15 13.34 -24.96
CA GLY A 287 3.46 14.45 -24.32
C GLY A 287 2.06 14.12 -23.76
N VAL A 288 1.62 12.87 -23.85
CA VAL A 288 0.36 12.41 -23.26
C VAL A 288 0.55 12.24 -21.75
N ARG A 289 -0.11 13.10 -20.96
CA ARG A 289 -0.04 13.09 -19.49
C ARG A 289 -1.44 13.26 -18.89
N PRO A 290 -1.93 12.31 -18.08
CA PRO A 290 -1.27 11.07 -17.65
C PRO A 290 -1.08 10.08 -18.82
N ALA A 291 0.01 9.31 -18.79
CA ALA A 291 0.45 8.45 -19.88
C ALA A 291 -0.29 7.09 -19.91
N ILE A 292 -1.61 7.12 -19.82
CA ILE A 292 -2.44 5.92 -19.65
C ILE A 292 -2.63 5.21 -20.99
N ALA A 293 -2.20 3.95 -21.04
CA ALA A 293 -2.45 3.04 -22.16
C ALA A 293 -3.87 2.46 -22.04
N ALA A 294 -4.84 3.11 -22.70
CA ALA A 294 -6.25 2.74 -22.59
C ALA A 294 -6.54 1.28 -22.99
N GLY A 295 -5.82 0.72 -23.97
CA GLY A 295 -6.02 -0.67 -24.41
C GLY A 295 -5.47 -1.73 -23.44
N LEU A 296 -4.52 -1.36 -22.58
CA LEU A 296 -3.91 -2.26 -21.59
C LEU A 296 -4.50 -2.07 -20.18
N SER A 297 -5.13 -0.93 -19.95
CA SER A 297 -5.75 -0.58 -18.68
C SER A 297 -7.18 -1.11 -18.60
N VAL A 298 -7.56 -1.71 -17.47
CA VAL A 298 -8.82 -2.42 -17.30
C VAL A 298 -9.30 -2.26 -15.88
N SER A 299 -10.59 -1.92 -15.68
CA SER A 299 -11.28 -1.99 -14.39
C SER A 299 -12.33 -3.09 -14.46
N ARG A 300 -12.18 -4.18 -13.67
CA ARG A 300 -13.15 -5.29 -13.68
C ARG A 300 -14.46 -4.95 -12.94
N VAL A 301 -14.47 -3.90 -12.11
CA VAL A 301 -15.69 -3.34 -11.53
C VAL A 301 -16.48 -2.56 -12.60
N GLY A 302 -15.76 -1.91 -13.52
CA GLY A 302 -16.34 -1.19 -14.66
C GLY A 302 -17.30 -0.09 -14.23
N GLY A 303 -18.38 0.09 -14.99
CA GLY A 303 -19.35 1.17 -14.75
C GLY A 303 -19.96 1.15 -13.35
N ALA A 304 -19.99 0.03 -12.62
CA ALA A 304 -20.49 0.02 -11.24
C ALA A 304 -19.78 1.04 -10.33
N ALA A 305 -18.51 1.38 -10.63
CA ALA A 305 -17.73 2.41 -9.96
C ALA A 305 -17.90 3.83 -10.55
N GLN A 306 -18.92 4.08 -11.38
CA GLN A 306 -19.20 5.38 -11.98
C GLN A 306 -20.56 5.95 -11.56
N ILE A 307 -20.62 7.27 -11.46
CA ILE A 307 -21.89 8.00 -11.34
C ILE A 307 -22.72 7.84 -12.63
N LYS A 308 -24.04 7.92 -12.50
CA LYS A 308 -24.97 7.76 -13.63
C LYS A 308 -24.68 8.69 -14.82
N ALA A 309 -24.18 9.90 -14.57
CA ALA A 309 -23.88 10.87 -15.63
C ALA A 309 -22.61 10.56 -16.42
N MET A 310 -21.71 9.72 -15.90
CA MET A 310 -20.47 9.31 -16.58
C MET A 310 -20.65 8.00 -17.36
N LYS A 311 -21.64 7.18 -17.00
CA LYS A 311 -22.07 5.98 -17.73
C LYS A 311 -22.76 6.36 -19.02
#